data_AF-A0AAX1CYR7-F1
#
_entry.id   AF-A0AAX1CYR7-F1
#
_cell.length_a   1.000
_cell.length_b   1.000
_cell.length_c   1.000
_cell.angle_alpha   90.00
_cell.angle_beta   90.00
_cell.angle_gamma   90.00
#
_symmetry.space_group_name_H-M   'P 1'
#
loop_
_entity.id
_entity.type
_entity.pdbx_description
1 polymer ?
#
loop_
_entity_poly.entity_id
_entity_poly.type
_entity_poly.pdbx_seq_one_letter_code
_entity_poly.pdbx_strand_id
1 'polypeptide(L)' 'PPNLDKNTRPKAWKDVWSAGQGVGAAQEVLSVAELVNQLETEYQEAKTALLR' A
#
# COMPACT_ATOMS: atom_id res chain seq x y z
N PRO A 1 -10.76 -24.80 -24.65
CA PRO A 1 -11.04 -24.08 -23.38
C PRO A 1 -10.90 -22.56 -23.61
N PRO A 2 -11.74 -21.72 -23.00
CA PRO A 2 -11.95 -20.31 -23.37
C PRO A 2 -10.75 -19.35 -23.13
N ASN A 3 -9.54 -19.84 -22.89
CA ASN A 3 -8.36 -19.03 -22.53
C ASN A 3 -7.14 -19.22 -23.45
N LEU A 4 -7.32 -19.58 -24.73
CA LEU A 4 -6.19 -19.74 -25.67
C LEU A 4 -5.81 -18.45 -26.44
N ASP A 5 -6.64 -17.40 -26.40
CA ASP A 5 -6.35 -16.15 -27.10
C ASP A 5 -5.39 -15.28 -26.27
N LYS A 6 -4.25 -14.92 -26.86
CA LYS A 6 -3.27 -14.03 -26.22
C LYS A 6 -3.85 -12.63 -25.95
N ASN A 7 -4.84 -12.19 -26.73
CA ASN A 7 -5.44 -10.86 -26.63
C ASN A 7 -6.41 -10.71 -25.46
N THR A 8 -6.94 -11.80 -24.91
CA THR A 8 -7.89 -11.78 -23.78
C THR A 8 -7.25 -12.01 -22.42
N ARG A 9 -5.95 -12.34 -22.37
CA ARG A 9 -5.23 -12.56 -21.10
C ARG A 9 -4.91 -11.23 -20.41
N PRO A 10 -5.16 -11.10 -19.09
CA PRO A 10 -4.75 -9.93 -18.32
C PRO A 10 -3.25 -9.68 -18.45
N LYS A 11 -2.89 -8.43 -18.70
CA LYS A 11 -1.51 -7.98 -18.85
C LYS A 11 -1.00 -7.52 -17.48
N ALA A 12 0.16 -8.04 -17.09
CA ALA A 12 0.85 -7.58 -15.89
C ALA A 12 1.05 -6.07 -15.92
N TRP A 13 0.88 -5.41 -14.77
CA TRP A 13 1.07 -3.97 -14.55
C TRP A 13 0.10 -3.05 -15.29
N LYS A 14 -0.71 -3.58 -16.22
CA LYS A 14 -1.83 -2.88 -16.84
C LYS A 14 -3.15 -3.26 -16.17
N ASP A 15 -3.39 -4.57 -16.07
CA ASP A 15 -4.67 -5.11 -15.61
C ASP A 15 -4.55 -5.78 -14.23
N VAL A 16 -3.32 -6.13 -13.81
CA VAL A 16 -3.04 -6.77 -12.52
C VAL A 16 -1.86 -6.08 -11.85
N TRP A 17 -2.06 -5.65 -10.61
CA TRP A 17 -1.02 -5.10 -9.74
C TRP A 17 -0.88 -5.95 -8.48
N SER A 18 0.33 -5.95 -7.90
CA SER A 18 0.62 -6.60 -6.62
C SER A 18 0.70 -5.55 -5.52
N ALA A 19 0.04 -5.81 -4.40
CA ALA A 19 0.14 -5.01 -3.20
C ALA A 19 0.15 -5.91 -1.96
N GLY A 20 0.85 -5.48 -0.91
CA GLY A 20 0.85 -6.18 0.38
C GLY A 20 -0.45 -5.97 1.14
N GLN A 21 -0.65 -6.73 2.23
CA GLN A 21 -1.86 -6.64 3.06
C GLN A 21 -2.09 -5.23 3.64
N GLY A 22 -1.01 -4.46 3.83
CA GLY A 22 -1.08 -3.08 4.33
C GLY A 22 -1.67 -2.06 3.35
N VAL A 23 -1.95 -2.40 2.09
CA VAL A 23 -2.44 -1.43 1.09
C VAL A 23 -3.79 -0.82 1.46
N GLY A 24 -4.64 -1.55 2.19
CA GLY A 24 -5.92 -1.02 2.67
C GLY A 24 -5.77 0.12 3.70
N ALA A 25 -4.60 0.23 4.33
CA ALA A 25 -4.28 1.31 5.26
C ALA A 25 -3.80 2.59 4.56
N ALA A 26 -3.53 2.56 3.24
CA ALA A 26 -3.18 3.77 2.48
C ALA A 26 -4.46 4.48 2.03
N GLN A 27 -4.81 5.60 2.68
CA GLN A 27 -6.00 6.40 2.34
C GLN A 27 -5.69 7.60 1.42
N GLU A 28 -4.43 8.00 1.29
CA GLU A 28 -4.03 9.20 0.56
C GLU A 28 -2.66 9.03 -0.13
N VAL A 29 -2.41 9.90 -1.11
CA VAL A 29 -1.12 9.98 -1.80
C VAL A 29 -0.33 11.14 -1.20
N LEU A 30 0.72 10.81 -0.45
CA LEU A 30 1.58 11.77 0.22
C LEU A 30 2.95 11.86 -0.46
N SER A 31 3.67 12.95 -0.19
CA SER A 31 5.10 12.95 -0.40
C SER A 31 5.78 11.96 0.55
N VAL A 32 6.96 11.48 0.15
CA VAL A 32 7.77 10.61 1.02
C VAL A 32 8.08 11.28 2.36
N ALA A 33 8.36 12.59 2.35
CA ALA A 33 8.67 13.34 3.56
C ALA A 33 7.49 13.40 4.53
N GLU A 34 6.28 13.66 4.02
CA GLU A 34 5.06 13.69 4.84
C GLU A 34 4.77 12.32 5.46
N LEU A 35 4.84 11.25 4.67
CA LEU A 35 4.60 9.89 5.16
C LEU A 35 5.61 9.50 6.26
N VAL A 36 6.90 9.80 6.06
CA VAL A 36 7.92 9.49 7.07
C VAL A 36 7.68 10.27 8.36
N ASN A 37 7.37 11.58 8.26
CA ASN A 37 7.08 12.41 9.43
C ASN A 37 5.84 11.93 10.19
N GLN A 38 4.80 11.50 9.48
CA GLN A 38 3.60 10.93 10.07
C GLN A 38 3.93 9.65 10.84
N LEU A 39 4.61 8.70 10.22
CA LEU A 39 4.98 7.42 10.85
C LEU A 39 5.87 7.62 12.09
N GLU A 40 6.82 8.57 12.04
CA GLU A 40 7.64 8.92 13.20
C GLU A 40 6.78 9.44 14.36
N THR A 41 5.86 10.36 14.06
CA THR A 41 4.96 10.95 15.07
C THR A 41 4.08 9.88 15.71
N GLU A 42 3.40 9.07 14.91
CA GLU A 42 2.53 7.99 15.38
C GLU A 42 3.29 6.97 16.25
N TYR A 43 4.53 6.65 15.87
CA TYR A 43 5.39 5.76 16.67
C TYR A 43 5.71 6.36 18.05
N GLN A 44 6.09 7.64 18.13
CA GLN A 44 6.41 8.28 19.41
C GLN A 44 5.18 8.39 20.31
N GLU A 45 4.01 8.67 19.73
CA GLU A 45 2.73 8.71 20.45
C GLU A 45 2.39 7.34 21.03
N ALA A 46 2.46 6.28 20.20
CA ALA A 46 2.21 4.91 20.64
C ALA A 46 3.18 4.45 21.73
N LYS A 47 4.48 4.76 21.57
CA LYS A 47 5.51 4.48 22.57
C LYS A 47 5.22 5.20 23.89
N THR A 48 4.84 6.47 23.82
CA THR A 48 4.49 7.26 25.01
C THR A 48 3.25 6.72 25.69
N ALA A 49 2.23 6.33 24.93
CA ALA A 49 1.00 5.73 25.46
C ALA A 49 1.25 4.39 26.15
N LEU A 50 2.17 3.57 25.64
CA LEU A 50 2.54 2.28 26.23
C LEU A 50 3.33 2.43 27.55
N LEU A 51 4.10 3.51 27.69
CA LEU A 51 4.96 3.77 28.85
C LEU A 51 4.29 4.57 29.97
N ARG A 52 3.03 4.99 29.78
CA ARG A 52 2.18 5.58 30.82
C ARG A 52 1.50 4.49 31.65
#